data_AF-A0A6A3IE39-F1
#
_entry.id   AF-A0A6A3IE39-F1
#
_cell.length_a   1.000
_cell.length_b   1.000
_cell.length_c   1.000
_cell.angle_alpha   90.00
_cell.angle_beta   90.00
_cell.angle_gamma   90.00
#
_symmetry.space_group_name_H-M   'P 1'
#
loop_
_entity.id
_entity.type
_entity.pdbx_description
1 polymer ?
#
loop_
_entity_poly.entity_id
_entity_poly.type
_entity_poly.pdbx_seq_one_letter_code
_entity_poly.pdbx_strand_id
1 'polypeptide(L)'
;MSSDRREQAEQRLLDVERENQRLQAAASMKTIRGDAYKASFDRNVEQRTQDNVKPSEVVATLESQVEEQNQRLQLVVDRQTADHGILSFRADESEGRVAELTKESRRLQIEADSEAARASLAELQRDCSALREELDRSRGQTRQAVRDRDVLQGTLDIVREDRSTHKSRSKFNFDQTLLPAVIRLMRHGRNDIDVLLDPIFTPSPPTRHRTRWYPTGTVDTLADGSPDPDLLYRALQRVDRAEPWRLYFRNAPADHPARSLDRLKDKFVPVVE
;
A
#
# COMPACT_ATOMS: atom_id res chain seq x y z
N MET A 1 -8.13 28.20 172.99
CA MET A 1 -9.09 28.02 171.86
C MET A 1 -9.01 29.11 170.78
N SER A 2 -8.37 30.28 170.99
CA SER A 2 -8.36 31.39 170.02
C SER A 2 -7.05 31.59 169.21
N SER A 3 -5.95 30.91 169.55
CA SER A 3 -4.63 31.09 168.93
C SER A 3 -4.44 30.19 167.69
N ASP A 4 -4.73 28.89 167.80
CA ASP A 4 -4.54 27.91 166.71
C ASP A 4 -5.34 28.19 165.43
N ARG A 5 -6.49 28.88 165.55
CA ARG A 5 -7.33 29.23 164.39
C ARG A 5 -6.73 30.36 163.54
N ARG A 6 -5.96 31.27 164.14
CA ARG A 6 -5.27 32.35 163.40
C ARG A 6 -4.06 31.82 162.66
N GLU A 7 -3.26 30.98 163.32
CA GLU A 7 -2.06 30.39 162.73
C GLU A 7 -2.40 29.42 161.56
N GLN A 8 -3.48 28.64 161.69
CA GLN A 8 -4.03 27.86 160.57
C GLN A 8 -4.55 28.74 159.41
N ALA A 9 -5.10 29.91 159.69
CA ALA A 9 -5.59 30.82 158.66
C ALA A 9 -4.42 31.49 157.90
N GLU A 10 -3.35 31.85 158.60
CA GLU A 10 -2.14 32.44 158.03
C GLU A 10 -1.35 31.42 157.19
N GLN A 11 -1.21 30.17 157.65
CA GLN A 11 -0.60 29.10 156.85
C GLN A 11 -1.40 28.79 155.59
N ARG A 12 -2.74 28.77 155.68
CA ARG A 12 -3.62 28.62 154.50
C ARG A 12 -3.47 29.77 153.51
N LEU A 13 -3.32 31.01 153.99
CA LEU A 13 -3.08 32.17 153.14
C LEU A 13 -1.74 32.05 152.40
N LEU A 14 -0.67 31.69 153.10
CA LEU A 14 0.66 31.50 152.49
C LEU A 14 0.69 30.34 151.50
N ASP A 15 -0.02 29.24 151.77
CA ASP A 15 -0.11 28.12 150.84
C ASP A 15 -0.97 28.48 149.62
N VAL A 16 -2.06 29.21 149.79
CA VAL A 16 -2.85 29.77 148.67
C VAL A 16 -2.02 30.74 147.85
N GLU A 17 -1.21 31.59 148.47
CA GLU A 17 -0.35 32.54 147.77
C GLU A 17 0.74 31.83 146.96
N ARG A 18 1.37 30.78 147.51
CA ARG A 18 2.31 29.90 146.78
C ARG A 18 1.61 29.16 145.63
N GLU A 19 0.41 28.65 145.85
CA GLU A 19 -0.39 27.98 144.81
C GLU A 19 -0.76 28.96 143.68
N ASN A 20 -1.13 30.20 144.03
CA ASN A 20 -1.49 31.23 143.07
C ASN A 20 -0.28 31.68 142.23
N GLN A 21 0.90 31.83 142.86
CA GLN A 21 2.16 32.07 142.14
C GLN A 21 2.53 30.92 141.20
N ARG A 22 2.32 29.66 141.62
CA ARG A 22 2.53 28.48 140.75
C ARG A 22 1.57 28.48 139.56
N LEU A 23 0.30 28.75 139.78
CA LEU A 23 -0.70 28.82 138.71
C LEU A 23 -0.43 29.97 137.75
N GLN A 24 0.03 31.12 138.25
CA GLN A 24 0.39 32.27 137.43
C GLN A 24 1.66 32.01 136.61
N ALA A 25 2.67 31.35 137.18
CA ALA A 25 3.86 30.91 136.45
C ALA A 25 3.52 29.85 135.38
N ALA A 26 2.64 28.89 135.69
CA ALA A 26 2.18 27.88 134.74
C ALA A 26 1.33 28.46 133.61
N ALA A 27 0.46 29.44 133.91
CA ALA A 27 -0.31 30.17 132.90
C ALA A 27 0.62 31.00 132.00
N SER A 28 1.58 31.72 132.58
CA SER A 28 2.60 32.47 131.83
C SER A 28 3.42 31.56 130.90
N MET A 29 3.89 30.41 131.39
CA MET A 29 4.58 29.43 130.55
C MET A 29 3.72 28.88 129.41
N LYS A 30 2.42 28.61 129.66
CA LYS A 30 1.51 28.18 128.59
C LYS A 30 1.33 29.26 127.53
N THR A 31 1.21 30.52 127.92
CA THR A 31 1.13 31.65 126.99
C THR A 31 2.43 31.77 126.18
N ILE A 32 3.59 31.78 126.84
CA ILE A 32 4.90 31.84 126.17
C ILE A 32 5.08 30.70 125.18
N ARG A 33 4.68 29.48 125.54
CA ARG A 33 4.78 28.31 124.66
C ARG A 33 3.81 28.41 123.49
N GLY A 34 2.58 28.88 123.72
CA GLY A 34 1.58 29.14 122.69
C GLY A 34 2.05 30.19 121.69
N ASP A 35 2.61 31.30 122.19
CA ASP A 35 3.16 32.39 121.38
C ASP A 35 4.38 31.92 120.57
N ALA A 36 5.26 31.10 121.18
CA ALA A 36 6.41 30.52 120.49
C ALA A 36 5.98 29.54 119.36
N TYR A 37 4.95 28.72 119.61
CA TYR A 37 4.38 27.84 118.58
C TYR A 37 3.76 28.64 117.44
N LYS A 38 2.97 29.67 117.77
CA LYS A 38 2.34 30.54 116.78
C LYS A 38 3.40 31.25 115.92
N ALA A 39 4.42 31.82 116.54
CA ALA A 39 5.52 32.48 115.84
C ALA A 39 6.35 31.52 114.97
N SER A 40 6.43 30.23 115.32
CA SER A 40 7.08 29.20 114.50
C SER A 40 6.19 28.74 113.34
N PHE A 41 4.88 28.64 113.57
CA PHE A 41 3.90 28.31 112.53
C PHE A 41 3.85 29.42 111.48
N ASP A 42 3.69 30.67 111.92
CA ASP A 42 3.64 31.84 111.06
C ASP A 42 4.92 31.95 110.21
N ARG A 43 6.11 31.76 110.82
CA ARG A 43 7.38 31.70 110.07
C ARG A 43 7.45 30.57 109.04
N ASN A 44 6.92 29.38 109.35
CA ASN A 44 6.95 28.25 108.40
C ASN A 44 6.02 28.50 107.21
N VAL A 45 4.85 29.08 107.47
CA VAL A 45 3.92 29.52 106.43
C VAL A 45 4.57 30.58 105.54
N GLU A 46 5.20 31.59 106.15
CA GLU A 46 5.86 32.69 105.45
C GLU A 46 7.04 32.20 104.58
N GLN A 47 7.85 31.28 105.10
CA GLN A 47 8.94 30.65 104.36
C GLN A 47 8.41 29.84 103.16
N ARG A 48 7.35 29.04 103.33
CA ARG A 48 6.74 28.29 102.23
C ARG A 48 6.13 29.20 101.18
N THR A 49 5.52 30.33 101.59
CA THR A 49 5.02 31.31 100.62
C THR A 49 6.17 31.91 99.81
N GLN A 50 7.30 32.23 100.44
CA GLN A 50 8.49 32.76 99.75
C GLN A 50 9.15 31.72 98.83
N ASP A 51 9.31 30.48 99.29
CA ASP A 51 9.91 29.38 98.52
C ASP A 51 9.07 29.05 97.27
N ASN A 52 7.75 29.27 97.30
CA ASN A 52 6.84 29.06 96.17
C ASN A 52 6.74 30.24 95.19
N VAL A 53 7.26 31.43 95.51
CA VAL A 53 7.21 32.60 94.60
C VAL A 53 8.01 32.33 93.33
N LYS A 54 9.26 31.88 93.44
CA LYS A 54 10.14 31.67 92.28
C LYS A 54 9.61 30.58 91.32
N PRO A 55 9.16 29.39 91.81
CA PRO A 55 8.50 28.42 90.95
C PRO A 55 7.25 28.98 90.25
N SER A 56 6.44 29.80 90.94
CA SER A 56 5.23 30.39 90.36
C SER A 56 5.55 31.39 89.24
N GLU A 57 6.60 32.20 89.38
CA GLU A 57 7.05 33.13 88.34
C GLU A 57 7.55 32.36 87.10
N VAL A 58 8.32 31.28 87.31
CA VAL A 58 8.80 30.42 86.22
C VAL A 58 7.64 29.76 85.49
N VAL A 59 6.64 29.24 86.22
CA VAL A 59 5.43 28.65 85.63
C VAL A 59 4.67 29.69 84.80
N ALA A 60 4.43 30.89 85.33
CA ALA A 60 3.75 31.95 84.59
C ALA A 60 4.51 32.36 83.30
N THR A 61 5.84 32.37 83.35
CA THR A 61 6.67 32.68 82.18
C THR A 61 6.59 31.58 81.11
N LEU A 62 6.60 30.31 81.53
CA LEU A 62 6.47 29.17 80.63
C LEU A 62 5.06 29.09 80.01
N GLU A 63 4.01 29.36 80.79
CA GLU A 63 2.64 29.44 80.31
C GLU A 63 2.50 30.51 79.23
N SER A 64 3.04 31.71 79.47
CA SER A 64 3.08 32.79 78.47
C SER A 64 3.85 32.40 77.20
N GLN A 65 5.00 31.73 77.33
CA GLN A 65 5.75 31.23 76.17
C GLN A 65 4.98 30.17 75.38
N VAL A 66 4.29 29.25 76.05
CA VAL A 66 3.45 28.23 75.41
C VAL A 66 2.29 28.87 74.68
N GLU A 67 1.64 29.88 75.27
CA GLU A 67 0.57 30.64 74.60
C GLU A 67 1.08 31.38 73.35
N GLU A 68 2.25 32.03 73.44
CA GLU A 68 2.87 32.68 72.28
C GLU A 68 3.21 31.67 71.18
N GLN A 69 3.76 30.51 71.53
CA GLN A 69 4.05 29.43 70.57
C GLN A 69 2.77 28.88 69.93
N ASN A 70 1.71 28.69 70.72
CA ASN A 70 0.42 28.24 70.20
C ASN A 70 -0.19 29.25 69.21
N GLN A 71 -0.10 30.55 69.50
CA GLN A 71 -0.53 31.59 68.57
C GLN A 71 0.29 31.58 67.26
N ARG A 72 1.62 31.41 67.35
CA ARG A 72 2.48 31.28 66.16
C ARG A 72 2.15 30.05 65.33
N LEU A 73 1.92 28.91 65.98
CA LEU A 73 1.52 27.67 65.31
C LEU A 73 0.16 27.85 64.62
N GLN A 74 -0.80 28.52 65.25
CA GLN A 74 -2.10 28.79 64.65
C GLN A 74 -1.96 29.63 63.36
N LEU A 75 -1.14 30.69 63.39
CA LEU A 75 -0.88 31.50 62.20
C LEU A 75 -0.23 30.70 61.04
N VAL A 76 0.63 29.73 61.36
CA VAL A 76 1.23 28.85 60.34
C VAL A 76 0.17 27.92 59.75
N VAL A 77 -0.69 27.33 60.58
CA VAL A 77 -1.80 26.47 60.14
C VAL A 77 -2.77 27.26 59.25
N ASP A 78 -3.12 28.48 59.63
CA ASP A 78 -4.03 29.32 58.84
C ASP A 78 -3.43 29.67 57.47
N ARG A 79 -2.12 30.01 57.42
CA ARG A 79 -1.41 30.24 56.16
C ARG A 79 -1.36 28.99 55.28
N GLN A 80 -1.01 27.84 55.85
CA GLN A 80 -0.97 26.58 55.10
C GLN A 80 -2.35 26.20 54.55
N THR A 81 -3.41 26.46 55.33
CA THR A 81 -4.79 26.22 54.89
C THR A 81 -5.15 27.14 53.73
N ALA A 82 -4.78 28.42 53.78
CA ALA A 82 -4.99 29.36 52.69
C ALA A 82 -4.20 28.99 51.43
N ASP A 83 -2.92 28.64 51.57
CA ASP A 83 -2.06 28.21 50.47
C ASP A 83 -2.61 26.94 49.80
N HIS A 84 -3.05 25.96 50.61
CA HIS A 84 -3.68 24.75 50.09
C HIS A 84 -4.97 25.07 49.33
N GLY A 85 -5.77 26.04 49.79
CA GLY A 85 -6.95 26.51 49.06
C GLY A 85 -6.61 27.11 47.70
N ILE A 86 -5.60 27.97 47.62
CA ILE A 86 -5.14 28.58 46.36
C ILE A 86 -4.60 27.51 45.40
N LEU A 87 -3.81 26.56 45.90
CA LEU A 87 -3.25 25.49 45.10
C LEU A 87 -4.33 24.55 44.57
N SER A 88 -5.34 24.22 45.38
CA SER A 88 -6.50 23.42 44.95
C SER A 88 -7.25 24.12 43.82
N PHE A 89 -7.56 25.40 43.97
CA PHE A 89 -8.25 26.16 42.93
C PHE A 89 -7.45 26.21 41.62
N ARG A 90 -6.13 26.43 41.70
CA ARG A 90 -5.24 26.41 40.52
C ARG A 90 -5.15 25.02 39.89
N ALA A 91 -5.18 23.96 40.69
CA ALA A 91 -5.21 22.60 40.19
C ALA A 91 -6.49 22.36 39.39
N ASP A 92 -7.66 22.67 39.96
CA ASP A 92 -8.96 22.55 39.28
C ASP A 92 -9.01 23.36 37.97
N GLU A 93 -8.49 24.59 38.00
CA GLU A 93 -8.39 25.44 36.81
C GLU A 93 -7.48 24.82 35.74
N SER A 94 -6.33 24.27 36.13
CA SER A 94 -5.41 23.61 35.22
C SER A 94 -5.98 22.33 34.63
N GLU A 95 -6.71 21.53 35.43
CA GLU A 95 -7.43 20.33 34.97
C GLU A 95 -8.50 20.69 33.94
N GLY A 96 -9.25 21.78 34.18
CA GLY A 96 -10.21 22.31 33.22
C GLY A 96 -9.56 22.69 31.88
N ARG A 97 -8.41 23.37 31.92
CA ARG A 97 -7.65 23.73 30.70
C ARG A 97 -7.13 22.49 29.96
N VAL A 98 -6.62 21.49 30.69
CA VAL A 98 -6.16 20.23 30.10
C VAL A 98 -7.31 19.47 29.43
N ALA A 99 -8.48 19.46 30.05
CA ALA A 99 -9.67 18.83 29.46
C ALA A 99 -10.09 19.52 28.16
N GLU A 100 -10.08 20.85 28.09
CA GLU A 100 -10.38 21.59 26.86
C GLU A 100 -9.32 21.37 25.77
N LEU A 101 -8.03 21.44 26.12
CA LEU A 101 -6.96 21.14 25.16
C LEU A 101 -7.04 19.70 24.62
N THR A 102 -7.44 18.75 25.45
CA THR A 102 -7.64 17.36 25.03
C THR A 102 -8.80 17.23 24.04
N LYS A 103 -9.91 17.95 24.27
CA LYS A 103 -11.03 18.00 23.32
C LYS A 103 -10.60 18.61 21.99
N GLU A 104 -9.89 19.73 22.03
CA GLU A 104 -9.44 20.41 20.81
C GLU A 104 -8.41 19.57 20.04
N SER A 105 -7.49 18.91 20.73
CA SER A 105 -6.54 17.96 20.11
C SER A 105 -7.27 16.81 19.41
N ARG A 106 -8.30 16.22 20.04
CA ARG A 106 -9.12 15.18 19.40
C ARG A 106 -9.86 15.71 18.17
N ARG A 107 -10.40 16.93 18.24
CA ARG A 107 -11.10 17.57 17.13
C ARG A 107 -10.16 17.78 15.94
N LEU A 108 -8.98 18.34 16.18
CA LEU A 108 -7.96 18.54 15.14
C LEU A 108 -7.48 17.22 14.54
N GLN A 109 -7.34 16.16 15.35
CA GLN A 109 -6.98 14.84 14.84
C GLN A 109 -8.04 14.30 13.88
N ILE A 110 -9.32 14.39 14.23
CA ILE A 110 -10.42 13.95 13.36
C ILE A 110 -10.43 14.73 12.04
N GLU A 111 -10.17 16.04 12.09
CA GLU A 111 -10.10 16.88 10.89
C GLU A 111 -8.93 16.47 9.98
N ALA A 112 -7.74 16.26 10.55
CA ALA A 112 -6.56 15.78 9.82
C ALA A 112 -6.80 14.40 9.19
N ASP A 113 -7.41 13.46 9.92
CA ASP A 113 -7.74 12.13 9.40
C ASP A 113 -8.77 12.23 8.25
N SER A 114 -9.72 13.16 8.35
CA SER A 114 -10.70 13.40 7.28
C SER A 114 -10.08 14.01 6.02
N GLU A 115 -9.07 14.87 6.18
CA GLU A 115 -8.34 15.47 5.07
C GLU A 115 -7.43 14.44 4.38
N ALA A 116 -6.74 13.61 5.16
CA ALA A 116 -5.98 12.47 4.64
C ALA A 116 -6.89 11.50 3.86
N ALA A 117 -8.07 11.18 4.39
CA ALA A 117 -9.05 10.34 3.70
C ALA A 117 -9.54 10.96 2.38
N ARG A 118 -9.75 12.28 2.34
CA ARG A 118 -10.10 13.00 1.10
C ARG A 118 -8.97 12.94 0.07
N ALA A 119 -7.71 13.06 0.50
CA ALA A 119 -6.56 12.95 -0.39
C ALA A 119 -6.45 11.54 -1.00
N SER A 120 -6.57 10.48 -0.19
CA SER A 120 -6.59 9.09 -0.68
C SER A 120 -7.76 8.81 -1.64
N LEU A 121 -8.95 9.37 -1.35
CA LEU A 121 -10.10 9.23 -2.25
C LEU A 121 -9.86 9.93 -3.60
N ALA A 122 -9.25 11.11 -3.59
CA ALA A 122 -8.90 11.82 -4.81
C ALA A 122 -7.84 11.06 -5.65
N GLU A 123 -6.88 10.39 -5.00
CA GLU A 123 -5.91 9.51 -5.66
C GLU A 123 -6.59 8.31 -6.32
N LEU A 124 -7.42 7.57 -5.57
CA LEU A 124 -8.19 6.45 -6.12
C LEU A 124 -9.10 6.87 -7.28
N GLN A 125 -9.69 8.07 -7.22
CA GLN A 125 -10.49 8.61 -8.32
C GLN A 125 -9.66 8.85 -9.59
N ARG A 126 -8.41 9.34 -9.46
CA ARG A 126 -7.50 9.48 -10.60
C ARG A 126 -7.14 8.12 -11.19
N ASP A 127 -6.81 7.15 -10.35
CA ASP A 127 -6.46 5.79 -10.79
C ASP A 127 -7.63 5.11 -11.52
N CYS A 128 -8.84 5.22 -10.97
CA CYS A 128 -10.05 4.68 -11.61
C CYS A 128 -10.31 5.34 -12.97
N SER A 129 -9.99 6.63 -13.10
CA SER A 129 -10.15 7.37 -14.36
C SER A 129 -9.11 6.93 -15.39
N ALA A 130 -7.84 6.77 -14.98
CA ALA A 130 -6.76 6.29 -15.83
C ALA A 130 -7.03 4.86 -16.35
N LEU A 131 -7.49 3.95 -15.47
CA LEU A 131 -7.87 2.58 -15.85
C LEU A 131 -9.06 2.55 -16.83
N ARG A 132 -10.03 3.46 -16.68
CA ARG A 132 -11.15 3.59 -17.62
C ARG A 132 -10.67 3.99 -19.02
N GLU A 133 -9.79 4.99 -19.10
CA GLU A 133 -9.23 5.39 -20.39
C GLU A 133 -8.41 4.26 -21.03
N GLU A 134 -7.66 3.50 -20.24
CA GLU A 134 -6.91 2.34 -20.73
C GLU A 134 -7.81 1.23 -21.26
N LEU A 135 -8.91 0.95 -20.56
CA LEU A 135 -9.92 0.01 -21.01
C LEU A 135 -10.55 0.45 -22.33
N ASP A 136 -10.87 1.73 -22.48
CA ASP A 136 -11.45 2.28 -23.71
C ASP A 136 -10.44 2.25 -24.87
N ARG A 137 -9.15 2.53 -24.61
CA ARG A 137 -8.07 2.34 -25.57
C ARG A 137 -7.96 0.88 -26.03
N SER A 138 -7.95 -0.08 -25.10
CA SER A 138 -7.89 -1.51 -25.40
C SER A 138 -9.11 -2.00 -26.21
N ARG A 139 -10.30 -1.52 -25.88
CA ARG A 139 -11.52 -1.77 -26.67
C ARG A 139 -11.42 -1.19 -28.07
N GLY A 140 -10.84 0.00 -28.21
CA GLY A 140 -10.56 0.63 -29.50
C GLY A 140 -9.63 -0.22 -30.37
N GLN A 141 -8.51 -0.67 -29.80
CA GLN A 141 -7.56 -1.57 -30.47
C GLN A 141 -8.20 -2.89 -30.90
N THR A 142 -9.01 -3.50 -30.02
CA THR A 142 -9.72 -4.74 -30.34
C THR A 142 -10.68 -4.57 -31.51
N ARG A 143 -11.44 -3.45 -31.54
CA ARG A 143 -12.35 -3.13 -32.66
C ARG A 143 -11.57 -2.94 -33.96
N GLN A 144 -10.41 -2.29 -33.92
CA GLN A 144 -9.57 -2.10 -35.09
C GLN A 144 -9.02 -3.44 -35.61
N ALA A 145 -8.50 -4.29 -34.73
CA ALA A 145 -7.99 -5.61 -35.11
C ALA A 145 -9.08 -6.49 -35.77
N VAL A 146 -10.34 -6.41 -35.30
CA VAL A 146 -11.46 -7.10 -35.94
C VAL A 146 -11.70 -6.57 -37.36
N ARG A 147 -11.69 -5.26 -37.56
CA ARG A 147 -11.83 -4.66 -38.90
C ARG A 147 -10.69 -5.08 -39.84
N ASP A 148 -9.45 -5.05 -39.35
CA ASP A 148 -8.28 -5.43 -40.14
C ASP A 148 -8.36 -6.91 -40.55
N ARG A 149 -8.77 -7.79 -39.63
CA ARG A 149 -9.02 -9.20 -39.93
C ARG A 149 -10.08 -9.37 -41.01
N ASP A 150 -11.20 -8.65 -40.91
CA ASP A 150 -12.30 -8.78 -41.88
C ASP A 150 -11.89 -8.27 -43.27
N VAL A 151 -11.09 -7.20 -43.34
CA VAL A 151 -10.46 -6.72 -44.58
C VAL A 151 -9.53 -7.78 -45.16
N LEU A 152 -8.63 -8.35 -44.35
CA LEU A 152 -7.70 -9.40 -44.78
C LEU A 152 -8.45 -10.64 -45.28
N GLN A 153 -9.51 -11.05 -44.58
CA GLN A 153 -10.36 -12.16 -44.99
C GLN A 153 -10.99 -11.90 -46.36
N GLY A 154 -11.55 -10.69 -46.57
CA GLY A 154 -12.07 -10.30 -47.88
C GLY A 154 -11.02 -10.35 -49.00
N THR A 155 -9.79 -9.89 -48.74
CA THR A 155 -8.70 -9.98 -49.73
C THR A 155 -8.30 -11.42 -50.05
N LEU A 156 -8.28 -12.31 -49.05
CA LEU A 156 -7.97 -13.73 -49.25
C LEU A 156 -9.04 -14.42 -50.10
N ASP A 157 -10.31 -14.10 -49.88
CA ASP A 157 -11.41 -14.69 -50.63
C ASP A 157 -11.37 -14.26 -52.10
N ILE A 158 -11.02 -13.01 -52.41
CA ILE A 158 -10.78 -12.53 -53.78
C ILE A 158 -9.64 -13.33 -54.45
N VAL A 159 -8.49 -13.47 -53.77
CA VAL A 159 -7.33 -14.18 -54.35
C VAL A 159 -7.64 -15.66 -54.58
N ARG A 160 -8.41 -16.29 -53.70
CA ARG A 160 -8.85 -17.69 -53.85
C ARG A 160 -9.74 -17.86 -55.07
N GLU A 161 -10.69 -16.95 -55.26
CA GLU A 161 -11.60 -16.97 -56.40
C GLU A 161 -10.86 -16.73 -57.72
N ASP A 162 -9.97 -15.75 -57.78
CA ASP A 162 -9.14 -15.48 -58.97
C ASP A 162 -8.27 -16.69 -59.35
N ARG A 163 -7.65 -17.34 -58.37
CA ARG A 163 -6.85 -18.56 -58.60
C ARG A 163 -7.72 -19.72 -59.09
N SER A 164 -8.94 -19.86 -58.55
CA SER A 164 -9.89 -20.90 -58.95
C SER A 164 -10.34 -20.71 -60.41
N THR A 165 -10.76 -19.49 -60.75
CA THR A 165 -11.20 -19.14 -62.11
C THR A 165 -10.07 -19.25 -63.12
N HIS A 166 -8.84 -18.83 -62.79
CA HIS A 166 -7.68 -19.00 -63.65
C HIS A 166 -7.35 -20.47 -63.92
N LYS A 167 -7.38 -21.33 -62.89
CA LYS A 167 -7.17 -22.79 -63.06
C LYS A 167 -8.24 -23.41 -63.96
N SER A 168 -9.51 -23.04 -63.77
CA SER A 168 -10.61 -23.53 -64.60
C SER A 168 -10.46 -23.11 -66.07
N ARG A 169 -10.17 -21.83 -66.33
CA ARG A 169 -9.97 -21.32 -67.71
C ARG A 169 -8.73 -21.90 -68.39
N SER A 170 -7.62 -22.02 -67.67
CA SER A 170 -6.39 -22.62 -68.20
C SER A 170 -6.59 -24.09 -68.56
N LYS A 171 -7.26 -24.86 -67.70
CA LYS A 171 -7.59 -26.26 -67.98
C LYS A 171 -8.55 -26.38 -69.17
N PHE A 172 -9.61 -25.58 -69.21
CA PHE A 172 -10.57 -25.56 -70.31
C PHE A 172 -9.91 -25.23 -71.65
N ASN A 173 -9.05 -24.22 -71.70
CA ASN A 173 -8.31 -23.86 -72.91
C ASN A 173 -7.36 -24.98 -73.35
N PHE A 174 -6.62 -25.58 -72.41
CA PHE A 174 -5.72 -26.70 -72.71
C PHE A 174 -6.47 -27.88 -73.33
N ASP A 175 -7.58 -28.30 -72.71
CA ASP A 175 -8.39 -29.44 -73.14
C ASP A 175 -9.08 -29.16 -74.50
N GLN A 176 -9.51 -27.92 -74.76
CA GLN A 176 -10.28 -27.58 -75.97
C GLN A 176 -9.41 -27.22 -77.19
N THR A 177 -8.22 -26.62 -77.01
CA THR A 177 -7.39 -26.12 -78.12
C THR A 177 -6.09 -26.87 -78.28
N LEU A 178 -5.26 -26.92 -77.24
CA LEU A 178 -3.89 -27.38 -77.33
C LEU A 178 -3.81 -28.91 -77.42
N LEU A 179 -4.53 -29.62 -76.56
CA LEU A 179 -4.51 -31.07 -76.51
C LEU A 179 -4.96 -31.73 -77.84
N PRO A 180 -6.06 -31.31 -78.49
CA PRO A 180 -6.44 -31.84 -79.80
C PRO A 180 -5.43 -31.52 -80.91
N ALA A 181 -4.79 -30.35 -80.87
CA ALA A 181 -3.78 -29.96 -81.85
C ALA A 181 -2.50 -30.80 -81.71
N VAL A 182 -2.03 -31.02 -80.48
CA VAL A 182 -0.85 -31.86 -80.21
C VAL A 182 -1.13 -33.33 -80.55
N ILE A 183 -2.30 -33.88 -80.20
CA ILE A 183 -2.68 -35.25 -80.59
C ILE A 183 -2.68 -35.41 -82.12
N ARG A 184 -3.20 -34.44 -82.88
CA ARG A 184 -3.14 -34.49 -84.34
C ARG A 184 -1.70 -34.47 -84.85
N LEU A 185 -0.84 -33.62 -84.30
CA LEU A 185 0.57 -33.55 -84.69
C LEU A 185 1.32 -34.87 -84.40
N MET A 186 1.09 -35.46 -83.23
CA MET A 186 1.65 -36.77 -82.85
C MET A 186 1.18 -37.89 -83.78
N ARG A 187 -0.12 -37.94 -84.11
CA ARG A 187 -0.66 -38.94 -85.05
C ARG A 187 -0.07 -38.85 -86.46
N HIS A 188 0.37 -37.66 -86.87
CA HIS A 188 1.00 -37.45 -88.17
C HIS A 188 2.54 -37.54 -88.12
N GLY A 189 3.12 -37.97 -86.99
CA GLY A 189 4.58 -38.07 -86.82
C GLY A 189 5.31 -36.71 -86.89
N ARG A 190 4.58 -35.60 -86.72
CA ARG A 190 5.13 -34.23 -86.89
C ARG A 190 5.58 -33.59 -85.58
N ASN A 191 5.28 -34.22 -84.45
CA ASN A 191 5.67 -33.77 -83.12
C ASN A 191 5.57 -34.93 -82.11
N ASP A 192 6.36 -34.90 -81.05
CA ASP A 192 6.39 -35.78 -79.89
C ASP A 192 5.71 -35.14 -78.66
N ILE A 193 5.77 -35.81 -77.50
CA ILE A 193 5.23 -35.29 -76.24
C ILE A 193 6.00 -34.06 -75.73
N ASP A 194 7.24 -33.87 -76.17
CA ASP A 194 8.15 -32.84 -75.68
C ASP A 194 7.69 -31.42 -76.02
N VAL A 195 6.81 -31.24 -77.01
CA VAL A 195 6.15 -29.92 -77.23
C VAL A 195 5.32 -29.42 -76.06
N LEU A 196 4.81 -30.33 -75.22
CA LEU A 196 4.08 -29.96 -74.00
C LEU A 196 5.03 -29.50 -72.89
N LEU A 197 6.31 -29.85 -73.00
CA LEU A 197 7.35 -29.56 -72.03
C LEU A 197 8.26 -28.40 -72.48
N ASP A 198 8.13 -27.98 -73.74
CA ASP A 198 8.94 -26.92 -74.32
C ASP A 198 8.56 -25.54 -73.73
N PRO A 199 9.51 -24.83 -73.07
CA PRO A 199 9.26 -23.50 -72.53
C PRO A 199 8.76 -22.50 -73.58
N ILE A 200 9.12 -22.69 -74.85
CA ILE A 200 8.70 -21.86 -75.99
C ILE A 200 7.17 -21.89 -76.15
N PHE A 201 6.52 -23.00 -75.83
CA PHE A 201 5.06 -23.17 -75.96
C PHE A 201 4.32 -23.15 -74.61
N THR A 202 4.95 -22.64 -73.55
CA THR A 202 4.29 -22.43 -72.25
C THR A 202 2.99 -21.61 -72.38
N PRO A 203 2.91 -20.55 -73.22
CA PRO A 203 1.64 -19.93 -73.57
C PRO A 203 0.86 -20.84 -74.53
N SER A 204 -0.28 -21.38 -74.10
CA SER A 204 -1.16 -22.13 -75.01
C SER A 204 -1.70 -21.23 -76.12
N PRO A 205 -1.89 -21.72 -77.36
CA PRO A 205 -2.52 -20.95 -78.42
C PRO A 205 -3.88 -20.43 -77.95
N PRO A 206 -4.09 -19.11 -77.86
CA PRO A 206 -5.35 -18.54 -77.44
C PRO A 206 -6.42 -18.87 -78.47
N THR A 207 -7.66 -19.01 -78.01
CA THR A 207 -8.84 -19.24 -78.87
C THR A 207 -9.12 -18.07 -79.82
N ARG A 208 -8.45 -16.92 -79.65
CA ARG A 208 -8.61 -15.71 -80.45
C ARG A 208 -7.33 -15.44 -81.24
N HIS A 209 -7.46 -15.30 -82.56
CA HIS A 209 -6.39 -15.10 -83.55
C HIS A 209 -5.52 -13.82 -83.38
N ARG A 210 -5.56 -13.13 -82.24
CA ARG A 210 -4.94 -11.80 -82.06
C ARG A 210 -3.86 -11.71 -80.98
N THR A 211 -3.69 -12.73 -80.15
CA THR A 211 -2.63 -12.73 -79.13
C THR A 211 -1.49 -13.62 -79.61
N ARG A 212 -0.31 -13.03 -79.84
CA ARG A 212 0.90 -13.75 -80.24
C ARG A 212 1.30 -14.73 -79.13
N TRP A 213 1.33 -16.03 -79.45
CA TRP A 213 1.42 -17.13 -78.48
C TRP A 213 2.66 -18.01 -78.64
N TYR A 214 3.50 -17.69 -79.61
CA TYR A 214 4.80 -18.29 -79.82
C TYR A 214 5.88 -17.20 -79.59
N PRO A 215 7.10 -17.56 -79.15
CA PRO A 215 8.14 -16.59 -78.84
C PRO A 215 8.65 -15.91 -80.11
N THR A 216 8.74 -14.58 -80.08
CA THR A 216 9.39 -13.82 -81.17
C THR A 216 10.85 -13.50 -80.88
N GLY A 217 11.30 -13.46 -79.63
CA GLY A 217 12.65 -12.97 -79.28
C GLY A 217 13.80 -13.95 -79.52
N THR A 218 13.56 -15.27 -79.56
CA THR A 218 14.57 -16.28 -79.93
C THR A 218 14.51 -16.65 -81.41
N VAL A 219 13.40 -16.32 -82.09
CA VAL A 219 13.11 -16.68 -83.49
C VAL A 219 12.97 -15.40 -84.34
N ASP A 220 13.77 -14.38 -84.04
CA ASP A 220 13.97 -13.21 -84.92
C ASP A 220 14.94 -13.53 -86.08
N THR A 221 15.48 -14.75 -86.14
CA THR A 221 16.43 -15.20 -87.17
C THR A 221 15.82 -15.66 -88.49
N LEU A 222 14.50 -15.54 -88.67
CA LEU A 222 13.87 -15.65 -89.99
C LEU A 222 13.05 -14.39 -90.26
N ALA A 223 13.75 -13.29 -90.56
CA ALA A 223 13.22 -12.13 -91.26
C ALA A 223 12.99 -12.46 -92.76
N ASP A 224 12.39 -13.61 -93.04
CA ASP A 224 12.14 -14.11 -94.40
C ASP A 224 10.84 -13.53 -94.99
N GLY A 225 10.20 -12.59 -94.30
CA GLY A 225 8.92 -12.00 -94.70
C GLY A 225 7.74 -12.96 -94.62
N SER A 226 7.91 -14.15 -94.02
CA SER A 226 6.82 -15.10 -93.86
C SER A 226 5.79 -14.60 -92.85
N PRO A 227 4.48 -14.76 -93.13
CA PRO A 227 3.42 -14.29 -92.24
C PRO A 227 3.49 -14.98 -90.86
N ASP A 228 3.09 -14.26 -89.82
CA ASP A 228 2.99 -14.78 -88.46
C ASP A 228 2.20 -16.12 -88.47
N PRO A 229 2.73 -17.21 -87.90
CA PRO A 229 2.06 -18.50 -87.90
C PRO A 229 0.70 -18.43 -87.21
N ASP A 230 -0.34 -18.80 -87.96
CA ASP A 230 -1.73 -18.89 -87.54
C ASP A 230 -2.07 -20.19 -86.80
N LEU A 231 -1.23 -21.22 -86.98
CA LEU A 231 -1.42 -22.58 -86.46
C LEU A 231 -0.18 -23.07 -85.69
N LEU A 232 -0.41 -23.91 -84.67
CA LEU A 232 0.63 -24.59 -83.87
C LEU A 232 1.71 -25.26 -84.74
N TYR A 233 1.28 -25.93 -85.80
CA TYR A 233 2.17 -26.58 -86.75
C TYR A 233 3.15 -25.61 -87.43
N ARG A 234 2.67 -24.45 -87.87
CA ARG A 234 3.49 -23.47 -88.60
C ARG A 234 4.51 -22.81 -87.68
N ALA A 235 4.12 -22.53 -86.44
CA ALA A 235 5.07 -22.03 -85.43
C ALA A 235 6.15 -23.07 -85.13
N LEU A 236 5.78 -24.34 -84.96
CA LEU A 236 6.74 -25.43 -84.76
C LEU A 236 7.73 -25.53 -85.93
N GLN A 237 7.24 -25.55 -87.18
CA GLN A 237 8.12 -25.56 -88.35
C GLN A 237 9.12 -24.40 -88.36
N ARG A 238 8.69 -23.21 -87.91
CA ARG A 238 9.55 -22.03 -87.85
C ARG A 238 10.61 -22.15 -86.75
N VAL A 239 10.23 -22.58 -85.55
CA VAL A 239 11.17 -22.78 -84.43
C VAL A 239 12.13 -23.94 -84.74
N ASP A 240 11.64 -25.04 -85.32
CA ASP A 240 12.46 -26.21 -85.71
C ASP A 240 13.52 -25.84 -86.76
N ARG A 241 13.22 -24.87 -87.66
CA ARG A 241 14.19 -24.31 -88.61
C ARG A 241 15.21 -23.38 -87.96
N ALA A 242 14.75 -22.51 -87.06
CA ALA A 242 15.61 -21.55 -86.39
C ALA A 242 16.56 -22.23 -85.39
N GLU A 243 16.10 -23.30 -84.75
CA GLU A 243 16.82 -24.03 -83.71
C GLU A 243 16.86 -25.54 -84.05
N PRO A 244 17.67 -25.97 -85.03
CA PRO A 244 17.70 -27.36 -85.50
C PRO A 244 18.09 -28.39 -84.42
N TRP A 245 18.79 -27.95 -83.37
CA TRP A 245 19.15 -28.82 -82.24
C TRP A 245 17.93 -29.36 -81.49
N ARG A 246 16.77 -28.66 -81.56
CA ARG A 246 15.50 -29.16 -80.98
C ARG A 246 14.99 -30.42 -81.69
N LEU A 247 15.44 -30.67 -82.92
CA LEU A 247 15.13 -31.89 -83.67
C LEU A 247 16.08 -33.05 -83.37
N TYR A 248 17.13 -32.85 -82.58
CA TYR A 248 18.19 -33.84 -82.37
C TYR A 248 17.62 -35.20 -81.89
N PHE A 249 16.86 -35.21 -80.80
CA PHE A 249 16.25 -36.43 -80.30
C PHE A 249 14.95 -36.83 -81.02
N ARG A 250 14.37 -35.96 -81.85
CA ARG A 250 13.27 -36.32 -82.76
C ARG A 250 13.73 -37.19 -83.91
N ASN A 251 14.91 -36.87 -84.46
CA ASN A 251 15.51 -37.65 -85.54
C ASN A 251 16.17 -38.93 -85.00
N ALA A 252 16.52 -38.96 -83.71
CA ALA A 252 17.07 -40.12 -83.01
C ALA A 252 16.23 -40.46 -81.75
N PRO A 253 14.98 -40.92 -81.90
CA PRO A 253 14.07 -41.16 -80.78
C PRO A 253 14.56 -42.29 -79.86
N ALA A 254 15.40 -43.20 -80.37
CA ALA A 254 16.04 -44.25 -79.59
C ALA A 254 17.00 -43.70 -78.53
N ASP A 255 17.60 -42.53 -78.79
CA ASP A 255 18.60 -41.90 -77.93
C ASP A 255 18.01 -40.85 -76.99
N HIS A 256 16.68 -40.67 -76.99
CA HIS A 256 16.02 -39.66 -76.17
C HIS A 256 16.19 -39.97 -74.66
N PRO A 257 16.69 -39.03 -73.83
CA PRO A 257 16.98 -39.29 -72.42
C PRO A 257 15.73 -39.73 -71.62
N ALA A 258 14.56 -39.19 -71.95
CA ALA A 258 13.31 -39.58 -71.31
C ALA A 258 12.79 -40.99 -71.67
N ARG A 259 13.41 -41.69 -72.63
CA ARG A 259 13.14 -43.12 -72.91
C ARG A 259 13.65 -44.04 -71.79
N SER A 260 14.58 -43.56 -70.97
CA SER A 260 15.02 -44.23 -69.73
C SER A 260 13.95 -44.22 -68.62
N LEU A 261 12.88 -43.42 -68.77
CA LEU A 261 11.79 -43.35 -67.81
C LEU A 261 10.69 -44.35 -68.19
N ASP A 262 10.46 -45.34 -67.33
CA ASP A 262 9.52 -46.44 -67.59
C ASP A 262 8.10 -45.99 -67.97
N ARG A 263 7.62 -44.88 -67.39
CA ARG A 263 6.28 -44.34 -67.67
C ARG A 263 6.16 -43.64 -69.03
N LEU A 264 7.27 -43.34 -69.70
CA LEU A 264 7.33 -42.61 -70.97
C LEU A 264 7.83 -43.45 -72.15
N LYS A 265 8.38 -44.64 -71.91
CA LYS A 265 8.98 -45.50 -72.95
C LYS A 265 8.07 -45.78 -74.17
N ASP A 266 6.76 -45.91 -73.94
CA ASP A 266 5.75 -46.22 -74.96
C ASP A 266 5.03 -44.96 -75.50
N LYS A 267 5.52 -43.76 -75.17
CA LYS A 267 4.90 -42.47 -75.56
C LYS A 267 5.60 -41.77 -76.72
N PHE A 268 6.76 -42.25 -77.14
CA PHE A 268 7.49 -41.71 -78.30
C PHE A 268 6.89 -42.26 -79.59
N VAL A 269 6.61 -41.36 -80.55
CA VAL A 269 6.07 -41.74 -81.86
C VAL A 269 7.25 -42.16 -82.75
N PRO A 270 7.24 -43.37 -83.34
CA PRO A 270 8.28 -43.76 -84.30
C PRO A 270 8.17 -42.89 -85.56
N VAL A 271 9.31 -42.51 -86.12
CA VAL A 271 9.35 -41.78 -87.40
C VAL A 271 8.71 -42.66 -88.47
N VAL A 272 7.64 -42.18 -89.10
CA VAL A 272 7.05 -42.84 -90.28
C VAL A 272 7.91 -42.41 -91.47
N GLU A 273 8.52 -43.37 -92.17
CA GLU A 273 9.21 -43.15 -93.45
C GLU A 273 8.28 -42.56 -94.52
#